data_AF-A0A482XGN3-F1
#
_entry.id   AF-A0A482XGN3-F1
#
_cell.length_a   1.000
_cell.length_b   1.000
_cell.length_c   1.000
_cell.angle_alpha   90.00
_cell.angle_beta   90.00
_cell.angle_gamma   90.00
#
_symmetry.space_group_name_H-M   'P 1'
#
loop_
_entity.id
_entity.type
_entity.pdbx_description
1 polymer ?
#
loop_
_entity_poly.entity_id
_entity_poly.type
_entity_poly.pdbx_seq_one_letter_code
_entity_poly.pdbx_strand_id
1 'polypeptide(L)'
;MQQLPGLEDDTAFHAEVEAKATVYKAFRCYYIAEVLSGLKRWREAEALLRRAESYTQSASKCAEPEIKKSLTKLKDDIDSARYTALANAALQDEQPQSPQPQTQ
;
A
#
# COMPACT_ATOMS: atom_id res chain seq x y z
N MET A 1 26.18 11.33 32.46
CA MET A 1 25.04 10.51 32.91
C MET A 1 25.46 9.06 32.84
N GLN A 2 25.53 8.35 33.96
CA GLN A 2 25.75 6.90 33.98
C GLN A 2 24.43 6.23 33.57
N GLN A 3 24.43 5.46 32.48
CA GLN A 3 23.30 4.58 32.14
C GLN A 3 23.27 3.42 33.15
N LEU A 4 22.07 3.15 33.69
CA LEU A 4 21.82 2.04 34.60
C LEU A 4 21.89 0.71 33.83
N PRO A 5 22.50 -0.35 34.41
CA PRO A 5 22.46 -1.68 33.82
C PRO A 5 21.00 -2.15 33.63
N GLY A 6 20.62 -2.51 32.41
CA GLY A 6 19.25 -2.88 32.04
C GLY A 6 18.46 -1.80 31.29
N LEU A 7 19.02 -0.60 31.11
CA LEU A 7 18.52 0.43 30.19
C LEU A 7 19.35 0.43 28.90
N GLU A 8 19.46 -0.73 28.26
CA GLU A 8 20.02 -0.82 26.93
C GLU A 8 18.94 -0.36 25.95
N ASP A 9 19.23 0.64 25.11
CA ASP A 9 18.37 0.95 23.96
C ASP A 9 18.33 -0.31 23.10
N ASP A 10 17.23 -1.06 23.17
CA ASP A 10 17.01 -2.24 22.33
C ASP A 10 16.66 -1.78 20.90
N THR A 11 17.67 -1.20 20.25
CA THR A 11 17.62 -0.67 18.89
C THR A 11 17.25 -1.76 17.88
N ALA A 12 17.59 -3.01 18.17
CA ALA A 12 17.21 -4.16 17.37
C ALA A 12 15.70 -4.42 17.43
N PHE A 13 15.13 -4.44 18.64
CA PHE A 13 13.68 -4.57 18.82
C PHE A 13 12.92 -3.40 18.18
N HIS A 14 13.40 -2.16 18.34
CA HIS A 14 12.78 -1.00 17.70
C HIS A 14 12.78 -1.13 16.17
N ALA A 15 13.90 -1.53 15.57
CA ALA A 15 14.01 -1.73 14.13
C ALA A 15 13.07 -2.85 13.64
N GLU A 16 12.91 -3.93 14.41
CA GLU A 16 11.98 -5.01 14.10
C GLU A 16 10.52 -4.54 14.12
N VAL A 17 10.13 -3.80 15.16
CA VAL A 17 8.78 -3.22 15.28
C VAL A 17 8.50 -2.26 14.13
N GLU A 18 9.46 -1.40 13.77
CA GLU A 18 9.32 -0.48 12.65
C GLU A 18 9.21 -1.21 11.30
N ALA A 19 9.99 -2.28 11.11
CA ALA A 19 9.90 -3.14 9.93
C ALA A 19 8.50 -3.76 9.82
N LYS A 20 7.99 -4.36 10.90
CA LYS A 20 6.63 -4.95 10.96
C LYS A 20 5.55 -3.90 10.71
N ALA A 21 5.66 -2.72 11.31
CA ALA A 21 4.73 -1.62 11.08
C ALA A 21 4.71 -1.20 9.60
N THR A 22 5.87 -1.18 8.93
CA THR A 22 5.98 -0.85 7.50
C THR A 22 5.34 -1.92 6.62
N VAL A 23 5.53 -3.20 6.96
CA VAL A 23 4.85 -4.34 6.30
C VAL A 23 3.33 -4.18 6.39
N TYR A 24 2.79 -3.92 7.59
CA TYR A 24 1.35 -3.75 7.77
C TYR A 24 0.80 -2.54 7.01
N LYS A 25 1.56 -1.44 6.92
CA LYS A 25 1.19 -0.28 6.09
C LYS A 25 1.06 -0.66 4.61
N ALA A 26 1.97 -1.49 4.08
CA ALA A 26 1.92 -1.96 2.70
C ALA A 26 0.62 -2.74 2.43
N PHE A 27 0.34 -3.76 3.24
CA PHE A 27 -0.87 -4.57 3.11
C PHE A 27 -2.15 -3.75 3.30
N ARG A 28 -2.18 -2.84 4.29
CA ARG A 28 -3.32 -1.96 4.51
C ARG A 28 -3.61 -1.09 3.29
N CYS A 29 -2.58 -0.49 2.69
CA CYS A 29 -2.76 0.34 1.49
C CYS A 29 -3.30 -0.49 0.32
N TYR A 30 -2.76 -1.69 0.11
CA TYR A 30 -3.24 -2.60 -0.94
C TYR A 30 -4.71 -2.98 -0.76
N TYR A 31 -5.12 -3.46 0.42
CA TYR A 31 -6.51 -3.87 0.63
C TYR A 31 -7.51 -2.72 0.59
N ILE A 32 -7.11 -1.51 1.01
CA ILE A 32 -7.94 -0.32 0.80
C ILE A 32 -8.09 -0.03 -0.70
N ALA A 33 -7.02 -0.18 -1.49
CA ALA A 33 -7.09 0.00 -2.93
C ALA A 33 -8.05 -1.01 -3.59
N GLU A 34 -8.04 -2.27 -3.17
CA GLU A 34 -8.98 -3.29 -3.66
C GLU A 34 -10.44 -2.89 -3.42
N VAL A 35 -10.75 -2.37 -2.22
CA VAL A 35 -12.10 -1.85 -1.91
C VAL A 35 -12.45 -0.65 -2.81
N LEU A 36 -11.52 0.30 -2.98
CA LEU A 36 -11.73 1.47 -3.84
C LEU A 36 -11.94 1.08 -5.31
N SER A 37 -11.19 0.10 -5.80
CA SER A 37 -11.35 -0.51 -7.11
C SER A 37 -12.76 -1.11 -7.27
N GLY A 38 -13.23 -1.88 -6.29
CA GLY A 38 -14.61 -2.41 -6.29
C GLY A 38 -15.69 -1.32 -6.34
N LEU A 39 -15.40 -0.14 -5.78
CA LEU A 39 -16.27 1.04 -5.83
C LEU A 39 -16.07 1.91 -7.09
N LYS A 40 -15.28 1.45 -8.07
CA LYS A 40 -14.91 2.19 -9.30
C LYS A 40 -14.20 3.52 -9.03
N ARG A 41 -13.57 3.68 -7.87
CA ARG A 41 -12.77 4.86 -7.49
C ARG A 41 -11.32 4.67 -7.93
N TRP A 42 -11.12 4.44 -9.23
CA TRP A 42 -9.87 3.94 -9.81
C TRP A 42 -8.66 4.84 -9.54
N ARG A 43 -8.83 6.17 -9.63
CA ARG A 43 -7.77 7.13 -9.32
C ARG A 43 -7.32 7.07 -7.86
N GLU A 44 -8.25 6.89 -6.94
CA GLU A 44 -7.94 6.77 -5.52
C GLU A 44 -7.30 5.41 -5.20
N ALA A 45 -7.77 4.35 -5.86
CA ALA A 45 -7.14 3.03 -5.78
C ALA A 45 -5.69 3.08 -6.26
N GLU A 46 -5.43 3.71 -7.41
CA GLU A 46 -4.08 3.89 -7.97
C GLU A 46 -3.14 4.60 -6.99
N ALA A 47 -3.61 5.69 -6.38
CA ALA A 47 -2.84 6.43 -5.39
C ALA A 47 -2.48 5.59 -4.15
N LEU A 48 -3.38 4.70 -3.73
CA LEU A 48 -3.14 3.76 -2.63
C LEU A 48 -2.18 2.63 -3.04
N LEU A 49 -2.26 2.13 -4.27
CA LEU A 49 -1.35 1.12 -4.82
C LEU A 49 0.10 1.64 -4.91
N ARG A 50 0.30 2.90 -5.32
CA ARG A 50 1.63 3.54 -5.28
C ARG A 50 2.22 3.61 -3.87
N ARG A 51 1.39 3.93 -2.87
CA ARG A 51 1.83 3.93 -1.46
C ARG A 51 2.18 2.53 -1.00
N ALA A 52 1.36 1.54 -1.35
CA ALA A 52 1.64 0.14 -1.05
C ALA A 52 2.99 -0.30 -1.64
N GLU A 53 3.28 0.03 -2.90
CA GLU A 53 4.56 -0.24 -3.56
C GLU A 53 5.75 0.36 -2.81
N SER A 54 5.65 1.65 -2.42
CA SER A 54 6.70 2.33 -1.65
C SER A 54 6.97 1.68 -0.29
N TYR A 55 5.92 1.27 0.42
CA TYR A 55 6.07 0.54 1.68
C TYR A 55 6.63 -0.86 1.48
N THR A 56 6.18 -1.60 0.45
CA THR A 56 6.72 -2.92 0.11
C THR A 56 8.22 -2.84 -0.20
N GLN A 57 8.66 -1.85 -0.97
CA GLN A 57 10.08 -1.65 -1.28
C GLN A 57 10.90 -1.33 -0.02
N SER A 58 10.37 -0.51 0.89
CA SER A 58 11.03 -0.17 2.15
C SER A 58 11.11 -1.40 3.09
N ALA A 59 9.99 -2.08 3.28
CA ALA A 59 9.88 -3.26 4.14
C ALA A 59 10.77 -4.43 3.64
N SER A 60 10.94 -4.58 2.33
CA SER A 60 11.75 -5.67 1.75
C SER A 60 13.22 -5.62 2.17
N LYS A 61 13.73 -4.47 2.63
CA LYS A 61 15.12 -4.31 3.07
C LYS A 61 15.37 -4.89 4.46
N CYS A 62 14.40 -4.78 5.36
CA CYS A 62 14.54 -5.10 6.78
C CYS A 62 13.65 -6.26 7.26
N ALA A 63 12.68 -6.72 6.46
CA ALA A 63 11.78 -7.79 6.86
C ALA A 63 12.46 -9.16 6.99
N GLU A 64 11.90 -9.99 7.87
CA GLU A 64 12.29 -11.39 8.05
C GLU A 64 12.04 -12.22 6.77
N PRO A 65 12.77 -13.33 6.56
CA PRO A 65 12.69 -14.12 5.33
C PRO A 65 11.28 -14.59 4.94
N GLU A 66 10.47 -15.03 5.91
CA GLU A 66 9.10 -15.47 5.65
C GLU A 66 8.21 -14.30 5.22
N ILE A 67 8.37 -13.13 5.85
CA ILE A 67 7.64 -11.92 5.48
C ILE A 67 8.08 -11.43 4.09
N LYS A 68 9.36 -11.56 3.75
CA LYS A 68 9.86 -11.21 2.40
C LYS A 68 9.16 -11.99 1.31
N LYS A 69 8.85 -13.28 1.50
CA LYS A 69 8.06 -14.07 0.55
C LYS A 69 6.66 -13.47 0.35
N SER A 70 5.99 -13.10 1.44
CA SER A 70 4.68 -12.43 1.39
C SER A 70 4.75 -11.07 0.72
N LEU A 71 5.82 -10.29 0.95
CA LEU A 71 6.04 -9.00 0.30
C LEU A 71 6.31 -9.13 -1.21
N THR A 72 7.02 -10.16 -1.64
CA THR A 72 7.20 -10.45 -3.08
C THR A 72 5.86 -10.72 -3.74
N LYS A 73 5.03 -11.57 -3.15
CA LYS A 73 3.69 -11.83 -3.66
C LYS A 73 2.84 -10.55 -3.68
N LEU A 74 2.86 -9.78 -2.60
CA LEU A 74 2.13 -8.51 -2.51
C LEU A 74 2.58 -7.53 -3.60
N LYS A 75 3.87 -7.51 -3.95
CA LYS A 75 4.38 -6.67 -5.04
C LYS A 75 3.78 -7.06 -6.38
N ASP A 76 3.73 -8.35 -6.70
CA ASP A 76 3.13 -8.85 -7.94
C ASP A 76 1.63 -8.51 -7.99
N ASP A 77 0.93 -8.67 -6.87
CA ASP A 77 -0.49 -8.32 -6.72
C ASP A 77 -0.72 -6.80 -6.92
N ILE A 78 0.15 -5.94 -6.36
CA ILE A 78 0.10 -4.48 -6.53
C ILE A 78 0.28 -4.09 -8.00
N ASP A 79 1.26 -4.69 -8.68
CA ASP A 79 1.56 -4.36 -10.08
C ASP A 79 0.38 -4.72 -10.98
N SER A 80 -0.17 -5.92 -10.81
CA SER A 80 -1.37 -6.37 -11.52
C SER A 80 -2.55 -5.41 -11.29
N ALA A 81 -2.89 -5.14 -10.02
CA ALA A 81 -4.00 -4.26 -9.67
C ALA A 81 -3.83 -2.84 -10.22
N ARG A 82 -2.59 -2.32 -10.25
CA ARG A 82 -2.29 -0.97 -10.72
C ARG A 82 -2.55 -0.82 -12.22
N TYR A 83 -2.11 -1.77 -13.03
CA TYR A 83 -2.38 -1.74 -14.47
C TYR A 83 -3.87 -1.84 -14.76
N THR A 84 -4.60 -2.69 -14.04
CA THR A 84 -6.07 -2.77 -14.14
C THR A 84 -6.74 -1.45 -13.76
N ALA A 85 -6.36 -0.85 -12.64
CA ALA A 85 -6.92 0.43 -12.18
C ALA A 85 -6.64 1.57 -13.18
N LEU A 86 -5.42 1.65 -13.72
CA LEU A 86 -5.05 2.64 -14.73
C LEU A 86 -5.85 2.48 -16.02
N ALA A 87 -5.99 1.26 -16.52
CA ALA A 87 -6.80 0.99 -17.71
C ALA A 87 -8.27 1.40 -17.51
N ASN A 88 -8.86 1.04 -16.36
CA ASN A 88 -10.23 1.42 -16.02
C ASN A 88 -10.40 2.94 -15.84
N ALA A 89 -9.42 3.63 -15.27
CA ALA A 89 -9.44 5.07 -15.12
C ALA A 89 -9.41 5.79 -16.48
N ALA A 90 -8.57 5.33 -17.41
CA ALA A 90 -8.51 5.89 -18.76
C ALA A 90 -9.85 5.73 -19.50
N LEU A 91 -10.45 4.53 -19.44
CA LEU A 91 -11.76 4.27 -20.04
C LEU A 91 -12.88 5.13 -19.42
N GLN A 92 -12.81 5.42 -18.12
CA GLN A 92 -13.78 6.27 -17.43
C GLN A 92 -13.67 7.73 -17.90
N ASP A 93 -12.47 8.20 -18.22
CA ASP A 93 -12.24 9.56 -18.72
C ASP A 93 -12.71 9.75 -20.17
N GLU A 94 -12.79 8.67 -20.95
CA GLU A 94 -13.31 8.68 -22.33
C GLU A 94 -14.85 8.66 -22.41
N GLN A 95 -15.56 8.36 -21.32
CA GLN A 95 -17.02 8.39 -21.32
C GLN A 95 -17.52 9.84 -21.24
N PRO A 96 -18.33 10.32 -22.21
CA PRO A 96 -18.94 11.64 -22.11
C PRO A 96 -19.81 11.67 -20.85
N GLN A 97 -19.53 12.60 -19.94
CA GLN A 97 -20.37 12.80 -18.77
C GLN A 97 -21.80 13.08 -19.23
N SER A 98 -22.70 12.13 -19.00
CA SER A 98 -24.12 12.30 -19.29
C SER A 98 -24.62 13.54 -18.52
N PRO A 99 -25.36 14.47 -19.16
CA PRO A 99 -25.86 15.64 -18.47
C PRO A 99 -26.71 15.19 -17.28
N GLN A 100 -26.33 15.64 -16.08
CA GLN A 100 -27.14 15.43 -14.88
C GLN A 100 -28.49 16.13 -15.11
N PRO A 101 -29.64 15.46 -14.85
CA PRO A 101 -30.93 16.10 -14.97
C PRO A 101 -31.00 17.26 -13.95
N GLN A 102 -30.98 18.49 -14.46
CA GLN A 102 -31.29 19.68 -13.69
C GLN A 102 -32.74 19.56 -13.23
N THR A 103 -32.93 19.28 -11.96
CA THR A 103 -34.25 19.35 -11.31
C THR A 103 -34.57 20.82 -11.13
N GLN A 104 -35.56 21.30 -11.86
CA GLN A 104 -36.20 22.62 -11.64
C GLN A 104 -36.98 22.61 -10.33
#